data_AF-A0A1J3J6Q6-F1
#
_entry.id   AF-A0A1J3J6Q6-F1
#
_cell.length_a   1.000
_cell.length_b   1.000
_cell.length_c   1.000
_cell.angle_alpha   90.00
_cell.angle_beta   90.00
_cell.angle_gamma   90.00
#
_symmetry.space_group_name_H-M   'P 1'
#
loop_
_entity.id
_entity.type
_entity.pdbx_description
1 polymer ?
#
loop_
_entity_poly.entity_id
_entity_poly.type
_entity_poly.pdbx_seq_one_letter_code
_entity_poly.pdbx_strand_id
1 'polypeptide(L)'
;YALLLFHRFDSDPSTSAWNSLVRGFSVSSSPLSSLLFYNRMLLSSFSRPDIFTFSFALKACEKLRLIPKCLELHGSIIRSGFPADAIVSTSLVRCYSANGSIEIASKVFDEIPVRDLVSWNAMISCLSHAGLHHQALSMQKRMENEGVCVDAYTLV
;
A
#
# COMPACT_ATOMS: atom_id res chain seq x y z
N TYR A 1 -2.52 -20.93 -10.67
CA TYR A 1 -3.73 -21.20 -9.88
C TYR A 1 -4.77 -20.08 -10.02
N ALA A 2 -4.44 -18.81 -9.77
CA ALA A 2 -5.38 -17.68 -9.89
C ALA A 2 -6.09 -17.52 -11.26
N LEU A 3 -5.39 -17.73 -12.39
CA LEU A 3 -6.02 -17.68 -13.73
C LEU A 3 -7.05 -18.80 -13.96
N LEU A 4 -6.90 -19.96 -13.32
CA LEU A 4 -7.82 -21.10 -13.47
C LEU A 4 -9.12 -20.89 -12.68
N LEU A 5 -9.09 -20.10 -11.60
CA LEU A 5 -10.32 -19.67 -10.90
C LEU A 5 -11.15 -18.71 -11.77
N PHE A 6 -10.49 -17.88 -12.59
CA PHE A 6 -11.18 -16.89 -13.43
C PHE A 6 -12.06 -17.52 -14.51
N HIS A 7 -11.61 -18.61 -15.13
CA HIS A 7 -12.39 -19.35 -16.14
C HIS A 7 -13.56 -20.16 -15.57
N ARG A 8 -13.72 -20.23 -14.23
CA ARG A 8 -14.81 -20.93 -13.55
C ARG A 8 -15.95 -20.01 -13.09
N PHE A 9 -15.85 -18.70 -13.31
CA PHE A 9 -16.92 -17.78 -12.94
C PHE A 9 -17.94 -17.67 -14.07
N ASP A 10 -19.06 -18.39 -13.94
CA ASP A 10 -20.27 -18.22 -14.75
C ASP A 10 -21.06 -16.92 -14.40
N SER A 11 -20.63 -16.20 -13.35
CA SER A 11 -21.26 -14.98 -12.81
C SER A 11 -20.21 -13.99 -12.28
N ASP A 12 -20.53 -12.69 -12.20
CA ASP A 12 -19.61 -11.64 -11.75
C ASP A 12 -18.95 -11.98 -10.38
N PRO A 13 -17.60 -11.93 -10.26
CA PRO A 13 -16.91 -12.35 -9.03
C PRO A 13 -17.13 -11.39 -7.86
N SER A 14 -17.25 -11.93 -6.64
CA SER A 14 -17.35 -11.15 -5.40
C SER A 14 -16.04 -10.42 -5.06
N THR A 15 -16.11 -9.37 -4.22
CA THR A 15 -14.92 -8.63 -3.75
C THR A 15 -13.83 -9.54 -3.15
N SER A 16 -14.21 -10.59 -2.41
CA SER A 16 -13.26 -11.55 -1.84
C SER A 16 -12.53 -12.35 -2.93
N ALA A 17 -13.22 -12.74 -4.00
CA ALA A 17 -12.61 -13.44 -5.13
C ALA A 17 -11.63 -12.53 -5.89
N TRP A 18 -12.00 -11.27 -6.13
CA TRP A 18 -11.09 -10.27 -6.68
C TRP A 18 -9.86 -10.06 -5.79
N ASN A 19 -10.05 -9.92 -4.48
CA ASN A 19 -8.94 -9.79 -3.53
C ASN A 19 -7.98 -10.98 -3.59
N SER A 20 -8.47 -12.21 -3.73
CA SER A 20 -7.61 -13.39 -3.93
C SER A 20 -6.78 -13.31 -5.21
N LEU A 21 -7.36 -12.82 -6.32
CA LEU A 21 -6.64 -12.63 -7.58
C LEU A 21 -5.57 -11.54 -7.45
N VAL A 22 -5.96 -10.35 -6.98
CA VAL A 22 -5.04 -9.21 -6.81
C VAL A 22 -3.92 -9.59 -5.83
N ARG A 23 -4.23 -10.24 -4.69
CA ARG A 23 -3.23 -10.74 -3.74
C ARG A 23 -2.28 -11.74 -4.39
N GLY A 24 -2.82 -12.74 -5.09
CA GLY A 24 -2.04 -13.81 -5.73
C GLY A 24 -0.99 -13.27 -6.73
N PHE A 25 -1.29 -12.15 -7.39
CA PHE A 25 -0.38 -11.51 -8.33
C PHE A 25 0.50 -10.41 -7.73
N SER A 26 0.11 -9.81 -6.59
CA SER A 26 0.97 -8.88 -5.85
C SER A 26 2.21 -9.57 -5.23
N VAL A 27 2.07 -10.86 -4.87
CA VAL A 27 3.14 -11.67 -4.25
C VAL A 27 3.95 -12.45 -5.29
N SER A 28 3.33 -12.88 -6.41
CA SER A 28 4.04 -13.58 -7.49
C SER A 28 4.77 -12.62 -8.44
N SER A 29 5.65 -13.16 -9.28
CA SER A 29 6.61 -12.45 -10.14
C SER A 29 6.00 -11.55 -11.24
N SER A 30 4.70 -11.22 -11.18
CA SER A 30 4.00 -10.37 -12.16
C SER A 30 3.12 -9.32 -11.46
N PRO A 31 3.72 -8.25 -10.88
CA PRO A 31 2.97 -7.15 -10.28
C PRO A 31 2.07 -6.42 -11.29
N LEU A 32 2.37 -6.46 -12.60
CA LEU A 32 1.52 -5.89 -13.64
C LEU A 32 0.15 -6.59 -13.69
N SER A 33 0.13 -7.92 -13.51
CA SER A 33 -1.13 -8.69 -13.48
C SER A 33 -2.03 -8.25 -12.33
N SER A 34 -1.45 -7.90 -11.17
CA SER A 34 -2.21 -7.37 -10.03
C SER A 34 -2.98 -6.09 -10.40
N LEU A 35 -2.33 -5.17 -11.12
CA LEU A 35 -2.95 -3.92 -11.58
C LEU A 35 -3.98 -4.15 -12.68
N LEU A 36 -3.75 -5.13 -13.56
CA LEU A 36 -4.73 -5.52 -14.58
C LEU A 36 -6.01 -6.06 -13.94
N PHE A 37 -5.91 -6.93 -12.93
CA PHE A 37 -7.09 -7.43 -12.22
C PHE A 37 -7.79 -6.35 -11.40
N TYR A 38 -7.05 -5.41 -10.81
CA TYR A 38 -7.64 -4.23 -10.18
C TYR A 38 -8.46 -3.39 -11.18
N ASN A 39 -7.89 -3.06 -12.35
CA ASN A 39 -8.61 -2.31 -13.38
C ASN A 39 -9.85 -3.07 -13.86
N ARG A 40 -9.76 -4.40 -13.98
CA ARG A 40 -10.89 -5.23 -14.38
C ARG A 40 -11.99 -5.27 -13.32
N MET A 41 -11.63 -5.26 -12.04
CA MET A 41 -12.59 -5.14 -10.93
C MET A 41 -13.33 -3.81 -11.00
N LEU A 42 -12.65 -2.70 -11.31
CA LEU A 42 -13.29 -1.38 -11.46
C LEU A 42 -14.31 -1.32 -12.61
N LEU A 43 -14.15 -2.16 -13.63
CA LEU A 43 -15.11 -2.27 -14.74
C LEU A 43 -16.33 -3.14 -14.39
N SER A 44 -16.28 -3.91 -13.30
CA SER A 44 -17.42 -4.72 -12.84
C SER A 44 -18.46 -3.85 -12.12
N SER A 45 -19.75 -4.10 -12.36
CA SER A 45 -20.83 -3.29 -11.78
C SER A 45 -21.15 -3.61 -10.32
N PHE A 46 -20.74 -4.78 -9.82
CA PHE A 46 -21.20 -5.33 -8.55
C PHE A 46 -20.16 -5.34 -7.43
N SER A 47 -18.88 -5.14 -7.74
CA SER A 47 -17.78 -5.27 -6.76
C SER A 47 -16.98 -3.97 -6.65
N ARG A 48 -16.87 -3.42 -5.43
CA ARG A 48 -16.07 -2.22 -5.13
C ARG A 48 -14.76 -2.60 -4.45
N PRO A 49 -13.65 -1.91 -4.76
CA PRO A 49 -12.39 -2.09 -4.04
C PRO A 49 -12.55 -1.84 -2.54
N ASP A 50 -11.88 -2.67 -1.74
CA ASP A 50 -11.77 -2.49 -0.29
C ASP A 50 -10.32 -2.20 0.12
N ILE A 51 -10.08 -2.07 1.43
CA ILE A 51 -8.76 -1.81 2.01
C ILE A 51 -7.69 -2.82 1.55
N PHE A 52 -8.08 -4.09 1.33
CA PHE A 52 -7.17 -5.13 0.89
C PHE A 52 -6.88 -5.01 -0.61
N THR A 53 -7.91 -4.72 -1.43
CA THR A 53 -7.73 -4.46 -2.86
C THR A 53 -6.68 -3.36 -3.07
N PHE A 54 -6.83 -2.25 -2.35
CA PHE A 54 -5.92 -1.11 -2.43
C PHE A 54 -4.52 -1.45 -1.95
N SER A 55 -4.38 -2.12 -0.81
CA SER A 55 -3.07 -2.53 -0.29
C SER A 55 -2.29 -3.40 -1.29
N PHE A 56 -2.95 -4.37 -1.93
CA PHE A 56 -2.30 -5.23 -2.93
C PHE A 56 -1.95 -4.48 -4.22
N ALA A 57 -2.83 -3.60 -4.70
CA ALA A 57 -2.56 -2.77 -5.87
C ALA A 57 -1.40 -1.79 -5.62
N LEU A 58 -1.35 -1.16 -4.45
CA LEU A 58 -0.25 -0.28 -4.04
C LEU A 58 1.07 -1.03 -3.93
N LYS A 59 1.06 -2.25 -3.37
CA LYS A 59 2.27 -3.10 -3.33
C LYS A 59 2.78 -3.46 -4.72
N ALA A 60 1.90 -3.65 -5.69
CA ALA A 60 2.30 -3.84 -7.08
C ALA A 60 2.91 -2.56 -7.68
N CYS A 61 2.34 -1.39 -7.39
CA CYS A 61 2.90 -0.08 -7.77
C CYS A 61 4.25 0.21 -7.13
N GLU A 62 4.45 -0.15 -5.86
CA GLU A 62 5.72 -0.06 -5.13
C GLU A 62 6.83 -0.81 -5.89
N LYS A 63 6.55 -2.07 -6.27
CA LYS A 63 7.49 -2.92 -7.03
C LYS A 63 7.81 -2.39 -8.42
N LEU A 64 6.80 -1.85 -9.12
CA LEU A 64 6.94 -1.37 -10.49
C LEU A 64 7.42 0.09 -10.60
N ARG A 65 7.49 0.82 -9.48
CA ARG A 65 7.81 2.24 -9.42
C ARG A 65 6.95 3.09 -10.38
N LEU A 66 5.63 2.87 -10.33
CA LEU A 66 4.65 3.58 -11.17
C LEU A 66 3.95 4.72 -10.41
N ILE A 67 4.57 5.91 -10.37
CA ILE A 67 3.97 7.12 -9.75
C ILE A 67 2.58 7.43 -10.29
N PRO A 68 2.31 7.46 -11.62
CA PRO A 68 0.99 7.83 -12.12
C PRO A 68 -0.11 6.91 -11.58
N LYS A 69 0.18 5.61 -11.49
CA LYS A 69 -0.77 4.64 -10.96
C LYS A 69 -0.93 4.74 -9.44
N CYS A 70 0.14 5.05 -8.72
CA CYS A 70 0.06 5.35 -7.27
C CYS A 70 -0.88 6.54 -7.00
N LEU A 71 -0.76 7.62 -7.76
CA LEU A 71 -1.64 8.80 -7.64
C LEU A 71 -3.10 8.46 -7.98
N GLU A 72 -3.33 7.68 -9.04
CA GLU A 72 -4.67 7.21 -9.40
C GLU A 72 -5.30 6.36 -8.28
N LEU A 73 -4.52 5.43 -7.69
CA LEU A 73 -4.96 4.62 -6.56
C LEU A 73 -5.24 5.49 -5.33
N HIS A 74 -4.39 6.45 -5.02
CA HIS A 74 -4.61 7.38 -3.90
C HIS A 74 -5.91 8.16 -4.06
N GLY A 75 -6.20 8.70 -5.25
CA GLY A 75 -7.49 9.34 -5.53
C GLY A 75 -8.67 8.37 -5.40
N SER A 76 -8.49 7.11 -5.80
CA SER A 76 -9.52 6.07 -5.64
C SER A 76 -9.80 5.73 -4.17
N ILE A 77 -8.76 5.69 -3.34
CA ILE A 77 -8.83 5.45 -1.89
C ILE A 77 -9.62 6.56 -1.20
N ILE A 78 -9.32 7.83 -1.52
CA ILE A 78 -10.04 8.98 -0.97
C ILE A 78 -11.53 8.90 -1.34
N ARG A 79 -11.84 8.63 -2.62
CA ARG A 79 -13.23 8.50 -3.09
C ARG A 79 -13.97 7.31 -2.46
N SER A 80 -13.25 6.26 -2.10
CA SER A 80 -13.82 5.05 -1.50
C SER A 80 -13.98 5.13 0.02
N GLY A 81 -13.50 6.22 0.65
CA GLY A 81 -13.67 6.46 2.08
C GLY A 81 -12.61 5.81 2.97
N PHE A 82 -11.45 5.43 2.43
CA PHE A 82 -10.36 4.80 3.19
C PHE A 82 -9.07 5.65 3.37
N PRO A 83 -9.09 7.01 3.35
CA PRO A 83 -7.84 7.78 3.45
C PRO A 83 -7.14 7.67 4.82
N ALA A 84 -7.90 7.35 5.87
CA ALA A 84 -7.41 7.23 7.24
C ALA A 84 -7.20 5.77 7.70
N ASP A 85 -7.43 4.79 6.82
CA ASP A 85 -7.25 3.38 7.15
C ASP A 85 -5.76 3.06 7.27
N ALA A 86 -5.33 2.57 8.44
CA ALA A 86 -3.91 2.36 8.72
C ALA A 86 -3.22 1.40 7.73
N ILE A 87 -3.92 0.39 7.22
CA ILE A 87 -3.36 -0.58 6.26
C ILE A 87 -3.12 0.12 4.91
N VAL A 88 -4.13 0.86 4.44
CA VAL A 88 -4.06 1.57 3.15
C VAL A 88 -3.05 2.71 3.22
N SER A 89 -3.09 3.54 4.27
CA SER A 89 -2.17 4.67 4.44
C SER A 89 -0.72 4.21 4.59
N THR A 90 -0.47 3.13 5.33
CA THR A 90 0.89 2.53 5.40
C THR A 90 1.34 2.02 4.02
N SER A 91 0.43 1.41 3.24
CA SER A 91 0.73 0.98 1.87
C SER A 91 1.02 2.17 0.95
N LEU A 92 0.34 3.30 1.13
CA LEU A 92 0.58 4.54 0.39
C LEU A 92 1.95 5.14 0.74
N VAL A 93 2.31 5.22 2.03
CA VAL A 93 3.63 5.66 2.49
C VAL A 93 4.70 4.86 1.77
N ARG A 94 4.66 3.52 1.85
CA ARG A 94 5.63 2.64 1.17
C ARG A 94 5.68 2.86 -0.34
N CYS A 95 4.52 3.00 -0.98
CA CYS A 95 4.45 3.21 -2.42
C CYS A 95 5.08 4.55 -2.83
N TYR A 96 4.75 5.66 -2.16
CA TYR A 96 5.37 6.96 -2.45
C TYR A 96 6.86 6.98 -2.15
N SER A 97 7.28 6.34 -1.04
CA SER A 97 8.67 6.14 -0.65
C SER A 97 9.48 5.42 -1.74
N ALA A 98 9.01 4.29 -2.24
CA ALA A 98 9.69 3.50 -3.28
C ALA A 98 9.81 4.24 -4.63
N ASN A 99 8.96 5.24 -4.84
CA ASN A 99 8.96 6.12 -6.00
C ASN A 99 9.76 7.43 -5.77
N GLY A 100 10.46 7.57 -4.65
CA GLY A 100 11.26 8.77 -4.32
C GLY A 100 10.45 10.00 -3.92
N SER A 101 9.13 9.87 -3.75
CA SER A 101 8.23 10.97 -3.37
C SER A 101 8.10 11.08 -1.85
N ILE A 102 9.22 11.31 -1.17
CA ILE A 102 9.33 11.28 0.30
C ILE A 102 8.42 12.32 0.96
N GLU A 103 8.33 13.53 0.38
CA GLU A 103 7.48 14.59 0.90
C GLU A 103 6.00 14.19 0.95
N ILE A 104 5.52 13.47 -0.08
CA ILE A 104 4.15 12.97 -0.12
C ILE A 104 3.99 11.82 0.88
N ALA A 105 4.98 10.93 0.98
CA ALA A 105 4.99 9.87 1.98
C ALA A 105 4.89 10.42 3.41
N SER A 106 5.66 11.46 3.74
CA SER A 106 5.59 12.16 5.05
C SER A 106 4.20 12.73 5.32
N LYS A 107 3.58 13.38 4.33
CA LYS A 107 2.23 13.94 4.48
C LYS A 107 1.20 12.86 4.76
N VAL A 108 1.22 11.78 3.98
CA VAL A 108 0.31 10.64 4.20
C VAL A 108 0.56 10.01 5.58
N PHE A 109 1.81 9.90 6.01
CA PHE A 109 2.16 9.39 7.33
C PHE A 109 1.64 10.29 8.47
N ASP A 110 1.72 11.60 8.31
CA ASP A 110 1.20 12.56 9.28
C ASP A 110 -0.34 12.60 9.33
N GLU A 111 -1.01 12.14 8.27
CA GLU A 111 -2.47 11.98 8.22
C GLU A 111 -2.99 10.69 8.88
N ILE A 112 -2.13 9.72 9.20
CA ILE A 112 -2.52 8.47 9.89
C ILE A 112 -2.96 8.79 11.33
N PRO A 113 -4.24 8.55 11.73
CA PRO A 113 -4.72 8.92 13.06
C PRO A 113 -4.08 8.09 14.18
N VAL A 114 -3.88 6.78 13.93
CA VAL A 114 -3.26 5.84 14.87
C VAL A 114 -2.15 5.11 14.12
N ARG A 115 -0.90 5.46 14.44
CA ARG A 115 0.29 4.88 13.82
C ARG A 115 0.71 3.66 14.59
N ASP A 116 0.77 2.53 13.91
CA ASP A 116 1.34 1.30 14.44
C ASP A 116 2.83 1.19 14.10
N LEU A 117 3.50 0.20 14.69
CA LEU A 117 4.90 -0.12 14.45
C LEU A 117 5.22 -0.27 12.95
N VAL A 118 4.29 -0.82 12.17
CA VAL A 118 4.49 -1.05 10.73
C VAL A 118 4.58 0.28 9.96
N SER A 119 3.69 1.24 10.28
CA SER A 119 3.70 2.57 9.68
C SER A 119 4.97 3.34 10.02
N TRP A 120 5.42 3.29 11.28
CA TRP A 120 6.67 3.91 11.73
C TRP A 120 7.89 3.34 11.02
N ASN A 121 8.02 2.01 11.02
CA ASN A 121 9.13 1.33 10.36
C ASN A 121 9.14 1.61 8.86
N ALA A 122 7.97 1.67 8.20
CA ALA A 122 7.91 2.05 6.79
C ALA A 122 8.49 3.44 6.52
N MET A 123 8.17 4.43 7.36
CA MET A 123 8.67 5.80 7.20
C MET A 123 10.17 5.91 7.53
N ILE A 124 10.62 5.27 8.62
CA ILE A 124 12.03 5.28 9.03
C ILE A 124 12.90 4.58 7.97
N SER A 125 12.50 3.39 7.51
CA SER A 125 13.23 2.68 6.44
C SER A 125 13.27 3.50 5.15
N CYS A 126 12.18 4.19 4.79
CA CYS A 126 12.19 5.09 3.63
C CYS A 126 13.27 6.17 3.75
N LEU A 127 13.30 6.88 4.88
CA LEU A 127 14.25 7.97 5.09
C LEU A 127 15.69 7.47 5.10
N SER A 128 15.95 6.33 5.74
CA SER A 128 17.27 5.68 5.74
C SER A 128 17.72 5.28 4.33
N HIS A 129 16.86 4.65 3.52
CA HIS A 129 17.18 4.28 2.14
C HIS A 129 17.40 5.48 1.21
N ALA A 130 16.77 6.62 1.53
CA ALA A 130 16.96 7.87 0.81
C ALA A 130 18.22 8.65 1.24
N GLY A 131 18.99 8.15 2.22
CA GLY A 131 20.16 8.86 2.78
C GLY A 131 19.80 10.00 3.72
N LEU A 132 18.52 10.17 4.08
CA LEU A 132 18.03 11.21 4.99
C LEU A 132 18.14 10.75 6.46
N HIS A 133 19.31 10.28 6.86
CA HIS A 133 19.54 9.62 8.15
C HIS A 133 19.16 10.49 9.36
N HIS A 134 19.38 11.81 9.29
CA HIS A 134 18.98 12.72 10.36
C HIS A 134 17.45 12.76 10.54
N GLN A 135 16.69 12.73 9.44
CA GLN A 135 15.23 12.67 9.50
C GLN A 135 14.76 11.30 10.00
N ALA A 136 15.43 10.21 9.59
CA ALA A 136 15.13 8.86 10.07
C ALA A 136 15.29 8.75 11.59
N LEU A 137 16.38 9.27 12.15
CA LEU A 137 16.61 9.33 13.60
C LEU A 137 15.60 10.23 14.31
N SER A 138 15.20 11.34 13.68
CA SER A 138 14.13 12.19 14.22
C SER A 138 12.79 11.44 14.29
N MET A 139 12.47 10.62 13.29
CA MET A 139 11.26 9.80 13.29
C MET A 139 11.33 8.69 14.34
N GLN A 140 12.48 8.05 14.52
CA GLN A 140 12.68 7.05 15.58
C GLN A 140 12.49 7.64 16.98
N LYS A 141 13.05 8.83 17.25
CA LYS A 141 12.82 9.53 18.53
C LYS A 141 11.35 9.90 18.72
N ARG A 142 10.66 10.33 17.65
CA ARG A 142 9.23 10.63 17.71
C ARG A 142 8.40 9.39 18.02
N MET A 143 8.73 8.25 17.41
CA MET A 143 8.13 6.94 17.70
C MET A 143 8.28 6.54 19.17
N GLU A 144 9.47 6.69 19.75
CA GLU A 144 9.76 6.42 21.16
C GLU A 144 8.95 7.33 22.10
N ASN A 145 8.86 8.62 21.78
CA ASN A 145 8.08 9.59 22.56
C ASN A 145 6.56 9.31 22.51
N GLU A 146 6.06 8.75 21.40
CA GLU A 146 4.67 8.31 21.27
C GLU A 146 4.42 6.95 21.95
N GLY A 147 5.42 6.37 22.61
CA GLY A 147 5.30 5.14 23.40
C GLY A 147 5.19 3.86 22.56
N VAL A 148 5.50 3.94 21.25
CA VAL A 148 5.51 2.77 20.38
C VAL A 148 6.86 2.05 20.56
N CYS A 149 6.82 0.82 21.09
CA CYS A 149 8.03 0.04 21.35
C CYS A 149 8.74 -0.29 20.03
N VAL A 150 10.01 0.11 19.92
CA VAL A 150 10.87 -0.15 18.77
C VAL A 150 11.19 -1.65 18.71
N ASP A 151 10.84 -2.33 17.62
CA ASP A 151 11.27 -3.71 17.43
C ASP A 151 12.72 -3.77 16.93
N ALA A 152 13.38 -4.90 17.19
CA ALA A 152 14.82 -5.07 17.01
C ALA A 152 15.33 -4.91 15.55
N TYR A 153 14.45 -4.68 14.57
CA TYR A 153 14.82 -4.48 13.16
C TYR A 153 15.11 -3.02 12.80
N THR A 154 14.83 -2.05 13.67
CA THR A 154 15.05 -0.61 13.40
C THR A 154 16.53 -0.17 13.53
N LEU A 155 17.43 -1.06 13.99
CA LEU A 155 18.80 -0.72 14.43
C LEU A 155 19.95 -1.09 13.45
N VAL A 156 19.68 -1.40 12.17
CA VAL A 156 20.75 -1.81 11.22
C VAL A 156 21.02 -0.77 10.14
#